data_AF-A0A5R8PJL5-F1
#
_entry.id   AF-A0A5R8PJL5-F1
#
_cell.length_a   1.000
_cell.length_b   1.000
_cell.length_c   1.000
_cell.angle_alpha   90.00
_cell.angle_beta   90.00
_cell.angle_gamma   90.00
#
_symmetry.space_group_name_H-M   'P 1'
#
loop_
_entity.id
_entity.type
_entity.pdbx_description
1 polymer ?
#
loop_
_entity_poly.entity_id
_entity_poly.type
_entity_poly.pdbx_seq_one_letter_code
_entity_poly.pdbx_strand_id
1 'polypeptide(L)'
;MSQERWTTIARLLYGYTTSEQSRQYDEWELGLTCGHSIRRRWYQDREWTEKTLACPTCRVSRGVLSRRNIGSASAWCATGPKTPGVPQSATRALKEFNKSQQLQRDLVAPGLLEIWELRRPKAEDLFRWRARLDCGCVKELLIHGDMRSPLDTVWPSSGLIDGDLPPGEIEHLHKDMNDSYREIVDWGEYRIVDHPADPVEPPDYISDDPECWAKIRHSEPRTIAHWGVTLACGHHTEVSVEDLAWRPSNGPVATLSDEKRQLRLAELDQPETQKAFEGMRAVYDHMKRMILAGLPKPAPEQRCGTCRYAHKIVSCEPNGWLVPSAPVKKPKARTPSRATLQKKLEDAETAASNLRKQLAELDRDHSAQQTTVSATRQELSSAASRDVLDDRPI
;
A
#
# COMPACT_ATOMS: atom_id res chain seq x y z
N MET A 1 -3.14 -32.13 -18.43
CA MET A 1 -3.85 -31.91 -17.14
C MET A 1 -5.31 -31.58 -17.46
N SER A 2 -6.30 -32.13 -16.76
CA SER A 2 -7.72 -31.97 -17.15
C SER A 2 -8.24 -30.55 -16.89
N GLN A 3 -9.19 -30.11 -17.71
CA GLN A 3 -9.79 -28.77 -17.63
C GLN A 3 -10.46 -28.50 -16.27
N GLU A 4 -11.03 -29.52 -15.63
CA GLU A 4 -11.58 -29.41 -14.27
C GLU A 4 -10.51 -29.17 -13.19
N ARG A 5 -9.36 -29.86 -13.27
CA ARG A 5 -8.25 -29.62 -12.33
C ARG A 5 -7.68 -28.21 -12.52
N TRP A 6 -7.57 -27.77 -13.77
CA TRP A 6 -7.19 -26.40 -14.11
C TRP A 6 -8.17 -25.34 -13.57
N THR A 7 -9.47 -25.56 -13.74
CA THR A 7 -10.52 -24.66 -13.24
C THR A 7 -10.51 -24.58 -11.71
N THR A 8 -10.22 -25.70 -11.05
CA THR A 8 -10.10 -25.78 -9.58
C THR A 8 -8.88 -25.00 -9.08
N ILE A 9 -7.73 -25.13 -9.75
CA ILE A 9 -6.52 -24.36 -9.42
C ILE A 9 -6.73 -22.86 -9.66
N ALA A 10 -7.35 -22.48 -10.79
CA ALA A 10 -7.66 -21.08 -11.06
C ALA A 10 -8.64 -20.48 -10.05
N ARG A 11 -9.64 -21.25 -9.60
CA ARG A 11 -10.55 -20.85 -8.50
C ARG A 11 -9.83 -20.71 -7.16
N LEU A 12 -8.86 -21.58 -6.86
CA LEU A 12 -8.08 -21.52 -5.63
C LEU A 12 -7.07 -20.36 -5.62
N LEU A 13 -6.49 -20.03 -6.78
CA LEU A 13 -5.46 -18.98 -6.89
C LEU A 13 -6.04 -17.58 -7.11
N TYR A 14 -7.14 -17.46 -7.84
CA TYR A 14 -7.66 -16.17 -8.32
C TYR A 14 -9.11 -15.89 -7.94
N GLY A 15 -9.79 -16.86 -7.31
CA GLY A 15 -11.05 -16.68 -6.60
C GLY A 15 -12.08 -15.76 -7.26
N TYR A 16 -12.65 -16.12 -8.42
CA TYR A 16 -13.86 -15.44 -8.88
C TYR A 16 -14.92 -16.35 -9.50
N THR A 17 -16.13 -16.22 -8.94
CA THR A 17 -17.40 -16.36 -9.66
C THR A 17 -18.01 -14.96 -9.79
N THR A 18 -18.40 -14.62 -11.01
CA THR A 18 -18.91 -13.35 -11.57
C THR A 18 -20.21 -12.78 -10.95
N SER A 19 -20.63 -13.23 -9.75
CA SER A 19 -21.88 -12.76 -9.12
C SER A 19 -21.71 -11.62 -8.12
N GLU A 20 -20.51 -11.05 -7.97
CA GLU A 20 -20.20 -10.07 -6.92
C GLU A 20 -20.55 -8.63 -7.29
N GLN A 21 -20.74 -8.33 -8.58
CA GLN A 21 -20.98 -6.98 -9.10
C GLN A 21 -22.28 -6.31 -8.60
N SER A 22 -23.15 -7.04 -7.88
CA SER A 22 -24.43 -6.56 -7.35
C SER A 22 -24.52 -6.51 -5.82
N ARG A 23 -23.45 -6.85 -5.09
CA ARG A 23 -23.49 -6.91 -3.62
C ARG A 23 -23.31 -5.52 -3.00
N GLN A 24 -23.93 -5.33 -1.84
CA GLN A 24 -23.77 -4.13 -1.03
C GLN A 24 -22.61 -4.31 -0.06
N TYR A 25 -21.90 -3.22 0.21
CA TYR A 25 -20.68 -3.23 1.02
C TYR A 25 -20.79 -2.24 2.17
N ASP A 26 -20.27 -2.66 3.31
CA ASP A 26 -19.96 -1.78 4.43
C ASP A 26 -18.47 -1.46 4.45
N GLU A 27 -18.16 -0.28 4.97
CA GLU A 27 -16.82 0.15 5.31
C GLU A 27 -16.49 -0.33 6.73
N TRP A 28 -15.28 -0.86 6.88
CA TRP A 28 -14.74 -1.31 8.15
C TRP A 28 -13.40 -0.61 8.40
N GLU A 29 -13.23 -0.02 9.57
CA GLU A 29 -11.95 0.38 10.13
C GLU A 29 -11.38 -0.78 10.93
N LEU A 30 -10.14 -1.15 10.61
CA LEU A 30 -9.45 -2.30 11.17
C LEU A 30 -8.19 -1.80 11.87
N GLY A 31 -8.12 -1.98 13.18
CA GLY A 31 -6.88 -1.75 13.93
C GLY A 31 -5.96 -2.94 13.79
N LEU A 32 -4.70 -2.72 13.42
CA LEU A 32 -3.70 -3.77 13.23
C LEU A 32 -2.79 -3.92 14.45
N THR A 33 -2.12 -5.07 14.59
CA THR A 33 -1.18 -5.35 15.71
C THR A 33 0.00 -4.39 15.80
N CYS A 34 0.30 -3.65 14.72
CA CYS A 34 1.32 -2.61 14.71
C CYS A 34 0.85 -1.23 15.19
N GLY A 35 -0.41 -1.10 15.62
CA GLY A 35 -1.00 0.19 16.06
C GLY A 35 -1.60 1.04 14.93
N HIS A 36 -1.29 0.74 13.66
CA HIS A 36 -1.91 1.41 12.52
C HIS A 36 -3.35 0.94 12.29
N SER A 37 -4.22 1.84 11.82
CA SER A 37 -5.54 1.49 11.32
C SER A 37 -5.58 1.50 9.79
N ILE A 38 -6.41 0.63 9.22
CA ILE A 38 -6.70 0.61 7.78
C ILE A 38 -8.20 0.58 7.58
N ARG A 39 -8.66 1.06 6.44
CA ARG A 39 -10.07 0.98 6.05
C ARG A 39 -10.23 -0.01 4.91
N ARG A 40 -11.28 -0.81 4.95
CA ARG A 40 -11.57 -1.85 3.95
C ARG A 40 -13.07 -1.94 3.72
N ARG A 41 -13.43 -2.35 2.50
CA ARG A 41 -14.79 -2.79 2.20
C ARG A 41 -14.96 -4.24 2.59
N TRP A 42 -16.13 -4.58 3.10
CA TRP A 42 -16.58 -5.95 3.29
C TRP A 42 -18.03 -6.09 2.88
N TYR A 43 -18.43 -7.30 2.48
CA TYR A 43 -19.82 -7.55 2.12
C TYR A 43 -20.72 -7.38 3.34
N GLN A 44 -21.86 -6.70 3.17
CA GLN A 44 -22.86 -6.53 4.24
C GLN A 44 -23.45 -7.86 4.71
N ASP A 45 -23.50 -8.85 3.82
CA ASP A 45 -24.08 -10.18 4.07
C ASP A 45 -23.07 -11.19 4.61
N ARG A 46 -21.84 -10.77 4.95
CA ARG A 46 -20.81 -11.65 5.47
C ARG A 46 -20.15 -11.09 6.72
N GLU A 47 -19.86 -11.99 7.66
CA GLU A 47 -18.96 -11.66 8.76
C GLU A 47 -17.53 -11.49 8.26
N TRP A 48 -16.79 -10.58 8.89
CA TRP A 48 -15.38 -10.36 8.59
C TRP A 48 -14.55 -11.57 9.05
N THR A 49 -13.89 -12.27 8.12
CA THR A 49 -13.12 -13.49 8.43
C THR A 49 -11.60 -13.30 8.37
N GLU A 50 -11.09 -12.23 7.75
CA GLU A 50 -9.65 -12.02 7.62
C GLU A 50 -9.01 -11.71 8.99
N LYS A 51 -8.07 -12.56 9.40
CA LYS A 51 -7.33 -12.43 10.67
C LYS A 51 -6.03 -11.63 10.52
N THR A 52 -5.51 -11.54 9.30
CA THR A 52 -4.23 -10.90 9.00
C THR A 52 -4.34 -10.05 7.73
N LEU A 53 -3.75 -8.86 7.76
CA LEU A 53 -3.74 -7.91 6.65
C LEU A 53 -2.37 -7.26 6.53
N ALA A 54 -1.93 -6.97 5.31
CA ALA A 54 -0.74 -6.17 5.08
C ALA A 54 -0.97 -4.74 5.58
N CYS A 55 -0.11 -4.27 6.49
CA CYS A 55 -0.13 -2.88 6.93
C CYS A 55 0.50 -1.99 5.84
N PRO A 56 -0.19 -0.95 5.33
CA PRO A 56 0.37 -0.07 4.30
C PRO A 56 1.56 0.74 4.84
N THR A 57 1.56 1.08 6.13
CA THR A 57 2.65 1.82 6.76
C THR A 57 3.88 0.95 7.03
N CYS A 58 3.69 -0.23 7.64
CA CYS A 58 4.81 -1.10 8.00
C CYS A 58 5.25 -2.04 6.87
N ARG A 59 4.44 -2.21 5.82
CA ARG A 59 4.63 -3.20 4.74
C ARG A 59 4.77 -4.66 5.19
N VAL A 60 4.27 -4.99 6.37
CA VAL A 60 4.31 -6.36 6.95
C VAL A 60 2.88 -6.84 7.19
N SER A 61 2.64 -8.13 7.03
CA SER A 61 1.38 -8.77 7.44
C SER A 61 1.19 -8.68 8.96
N ARG A 62 0.11 -8.03 9.38
CA ARG A 62 -0.23 -7.79 10.79
C ARG A 62 -1.57 -8.43 11.12
N GLY A 63 -1.72 -8.86 12.37
CA GLY A 63 -3.01 -9.35 12.87
C GLY A 63 -4.02 -8.21 12.96
N VAL A 64 -5.30 -8.51 12.77
CA VAL A 64 -6.40 -7.56 12.99
C VAL A 64 -6.82 -7.64 14.45
N LEU A 65 -6.60 -6.56 15.21
CA LEU A 65 -6.93 -6.45 16.64
C LEU A 65 -8.35 -5.95 16.88
N SER A 66 -8.79 -4.96 16.10
CA SER A 66 -10.11 -4.35 16.27
C SER A 66 -10.76 -4.17 14.91
N ARG A 67 -12.10 -4.17 14.92
CA ARG A 67 -12.93 -4.03 13.72
C ARG A 67 -14.11 -3.13 14.08
N ARG A 68 -14.31 -2.08 13.31
CA ARG A 68 -15.40 -1.13 13.49
C ARG A 68 -16.08 -0.90 12.15
N ASN A 69 -17.36 -1.25 12.05
CA ASN A 69 -18.17 -0.90 10.90
C ASN A 69 -18.42 0.63 10.93
N ILE A 70 -18.07 1.33 9.84
CA ILE A 70 -18.22 2.77 9.66
C ILE A 70 -19.55 3.11 8.95
N GLY A 71 -20.18 2.12 8.33
CA GLY A 71 -21.45 2.23 7.62
C GLY A 71 -21.32 1.89 6.13
N SER A 72 -22.29 2.31 5.33
CA SER A 72 -22.34 2.02 3.88
C SER A 72 -21.11 2.57 3.15
N ALA A 73 -20.48 1.73 2.33
CA ALA A 73 -19.26 2.05 1.58
C ALA A 73 -19.43 3.10 0.46
N SER A 74 -20.64 3.67 0.30
CA SER A 74 -20.97 4.72 -0.65
C SER A 74 -20.20 6.04 -0.42
N ALA A 75 -19.62 6.24 0.76
CA ALA A 75 -18.92 7.48 1.12
C ALA A 75 -17.38 7.42 0.96
N TRP A 76 -16.81 6.25 0.64
CA TRP A 76 -15.40 5.98 0.93
C TRP A 76 -14.36 6.69 0.04
N CYS A 77 -14.77 7.27 -1.08
CA CYS A 77 -13.80 7.60 -2.13
C CYS A 77 -13.79 9.08 -2.54
N ALA A 78 -14.54 9.93 -1.86
CA ALA A 78 -14.27 11.37 -1.92
C ALA A 78 -13.27 11.75 -0.81
N THR A 79 -12.16 11.02 -0.67
CA THR A 79 -11.07 11.46 0.21
C THR A 79 -10.27 12.51 -0.55
N GLY A 80 -10.25 13.74 -0.05
CA GLY A 80 -9.51 14.84 -0.65
C GLY A 80 -10.32 15.68 -1.64
N PRO A 81 -9.67 16.63 -2.35
CA PRO A 81 -10.34 17.55 -3.26
C PRO A 81 -11.03 16.80 -4.40
N LYS A 82 -12.18 17.31 -4.85
CA LYS A 82 -12.91 16.80 -6.00
C LYS A 82 -11.98 16.61 -7.20
N THR A 83 -12.02 15.43 -7.83
CA THR A 83 -11.20 15.12 -9.00
C THR A 83 -11.67 15.97 -10.18
N PRO A 84 -10.79 16.79 -10.79
CA PRO A 84 -11.20 17.73 -11.84
C PRO A 84 -11.50 17.00 -13.15
N GLY A 85 -12.44 17.53 -13.95
CA GLY A 85 -12.80 17.02 -15.29
C GLY A 85 -13.85 15.91 -15.29
N VAL A 86 -14.23 15.47 -16.50
CA VAL A 86 -15.22 14.41 -16.70
C VAL A 86 -14.52 13.05 -16.78
N PRO A 87 -15.06 11.99 -16.16
CA PRO A 87 -14.53 10.65 -16.31
C PRO A 87 -14.55 10.20 -17.78
N GLN A 88 -13.53 9.43 -18.18
CA GLN A 88 -13.52 8.81 -19.50
C GLN A 88 -14.71 7.87 -19.66
N SER A 89 -15.19 7.64 -20.88
CA SER A 89 -16.25 6.65 -21.11
C SER A 89 -15.71 5.23 -20.95
N ALA A 90 -16.53 4.33 -20.39
CA ALA A 90 -16.16 2.91 -20.23
C ALA A 90 -15.73 2.28 -21.56
N THR A 91 -16.40 2.63 -22.67
CA THR A 91 -16.06 2.17 -24.02
C THR A 91 -14.64 2.57 -24.43
N ARG A 92 -14.22 3.81 -24.15
CA ARG A 92 -12.88 4.28 -24.50
C ARG A 92 -11.83 3.59 -23.62
N ALA A 93 -12.09 3.47 -22.31
CA ALA A 93 -11.22 2.76 -21.38
C ALA A 93 -11.04 1.30 -21.78
N LEU A 94 -12.12 0.61 -22.17
CA LEU A 94 -12.08 -0.78 -22.64
C LEU A 94 -11.25 -0.91 -23.92
N LYS A 95 -11.38 0.04 -24.85
CA LYS A 95 -10.57 0.06 -26.08
C LYS A 95 -9.07 0.21 -25.79
N GLU A 96 -8.72 1.14 -24.90
CA GLU A 96 -7.33 1.36 -24.49
C GLU A 96 -6.74 0.15 -23.74
N PHE A 97 -7.53 -0.46 -22.84
CA PHE A 97 -7.18 -1.71 -22.16
C PHE A 97 -6.90 -2.85 -23.13
N ASN A 98 -7.82 -3.12 -24.07
CA ASN A 98 -7.67 -4.19 -25.06
C ASN A 98 -6.46 -3.96 -25.96
N LYS A 99 -6.19 -2.69 -26.35
CA LYS A 99 -5.00 -2.34 -27.13
C LYS A 99 -3.71 -2.63 -26.35
N SER A 100 -3.65 -2.25 -25.07
CA SER A 100 -2.49 -2.53 -24.21
C SER A 100 -2.29 -4.03 -23.99
N GLN A 101 -3.37 -4.79 -23.77
CA GLN A 101 -3.32 -6.24 -23.65
C GLN A 101 -2.81 -6.91 -24.93
N GLN A 102 -3.26 -6.47 -26.10
CA GLN A 102 -2.77 -7.01 -27.37
C GLN A 102 -1.28 -6.74 -27.56
N LEU A 103 -0.83 -5.51 -27.33
CA LEU A 103 0.60 -5.17 -27.41
C LEU A 103 1.46 -6.03 -26.48
N GLN A 104 0.99 -6.29 -25.26
CA GLN A 104 1.71 -7.16 -24.35
C GLN A 104 1.66 -8.62 -24.76
N ARG A 105 0.53 -9.09 -25.31
CA ARG A 105 0.40 -10.45 -25.86
C ARG A 105 1.38 -10.70 -26.99
N ASP A 106 1.57 -9.72 -27.88
CA ASP A 106 2.45 -9.85 -29.05
C ASP A 106 3.93 -9.99 -28.66
N LEU A 107 4.31 -9.58 -27.44
CA LEU A 107 5.67 -9.73 -26.90
C LEU A 107 5.90 -11.09 -26.21
N VAL A 108 4.87 -11.92 -26.05
CA VAL A 108 4.95 -13.19 -25.32
C VAL A 108 5.31 -14.31 -26.28
N ALA A 109 6.35 -15.08 -25.94
CA ALA A 109 6.74 -16.26 -26.71
C ALA A 109 5.58 -17.27 -26.82
N PRO A 110 5.38 -17.94 -27.98
CA PRO A 110 4.22 -18.82 -28.21
C PRO A 110 4.01 -19.89 -27.14
N GLY A 111 5.09 -20.48 -26.61
CA GLY A 111 5.02 -21.50 -25.55
C GLY A 111 4.57 -20.99 -24.17
N LEU A 112 4.44 -19.67 -23.98
CA LEU A 112 4.03 -19.04 -22.72
C LEU A 112 2.65 -18.35 -22.80
N LEU A 113 1.98 -18.40 -23.96
CA LEU A 113 0.71 -17.70 -24.18
C LEU A 113 -0.40 -18.15 -23.22
N GLU A 114 -0.54 -19.46 -22.99
CA GLU A 114 -1.57 -20.00 -22.07
C GLU A 114 -1.34 -19.52 -20.63
N ILE A 115 -0.08 -19.49 -20.17
CA ILE A 115 0.29 -19.02 -18.84
C ILE A 115 0.03 -17.51 -18.71
N TRP A 116 0.32 -16.76 -19.78
CA TRP A 116 0.06 -15.33 -19.82
C TRP A 116 -1.46 -15.04 -19.75
N GLU A 117 -2.28 -15.72 -20.54
CA GLU A 117 -3.74 -15.55 -20.53
C GLU A 117 -4.35 -15.84 -19.15
N LEU A 118 -3.82 -16.84 -18.44
CA LEU A 118 -4.28 -17.19 -17.09
C LEU A 118 -3.91 -16.14 -16.03
N ARG A 119 -2.76 -15.49 -16.17
CA ARG A 119 -2.24 -14.53 -15.18
C ARG A 119 -2.81 -13.12 -15.34
N ARG A 120 -3.39 -12.79 -16.49
CA ARG A 120 -3.86 -11.45 -16.79
C ARG A 120 -5.33 -11.30 -16.37
N PRO A 121 -5.69 -10.19 -15.68
CA PRO A 121 -7.08 -9.93 -15.36
C PRO A 121 -7.88 -9.72 -16.66
N LYS A 122 -9.12 -10.23 -16.69
CA LYS A 122 -10.03 -9.97 -17.79
C LYS A 122 -10.70 -8.62 -17.63
N ALA A 123 -11.23 -8.07 -18.73
CA ALA A 123 -11.88 -6.77 -18.69
C ALA A 123 -13.09 -6.74 -17.75
N GLU A 124 -13.85 -7.85 -17.67
CA GLU A 124 -14.99 -7.99 -16.77
C GLU A 124 -14.64 -7.96 -15.28
N ASP A 125 -13.39 -8.25 -14.92
CA ASP A 125 -12.92 -8.33 -13.53
C ASP A 125 -12.35 -7.00 -13.02
N LEU A 126 -12.24 -6.00 -13.90
CA LEU A 126 -11.59 -4.72 -13.59
C LEU A 126 -12.60 -3.64 -13.22
N PHE A 127 -12.34 -2.99 -12.09
CA PHE A 127 -13.02 -1.79 -11.65
C PHE A 127 -12.16 -0.55 -11.94
N ARG A 128 -12.82 0.51 -12.38
CA ARG A 128 -12.20 1.76 -12.79
C ARG A 128 -12.19 2.73 -11.63
N TRP A 129 -11.04 3.31 -11.40
CA TRP A 129 -10.81 4.35 -10.40
C TRP A 129 -10.24 5.57 -11.08
N ARG A 130 -10.61 6.75 -10.60
CA ARG A 130 -10.10 8.01 -11.14
C ARG A 130 -9.32 8.73 -10.05
N ALA A 131 -8.01 8.65 -10.14
CA ALA A 131 -7.06 9.15 -9.16
C ALA A 131 -6.49 10.50 -9.59
N ARG A 132 -6.56 11.48 -8.70
CA ARG A 132 -5.80 12.73 -8.80
C ARG A 132 -4.47 12.54 -8.10
N LEU A 133 -3.42 13.03 -8.72
CA LEU A 133 -2.05 12.98 -8.21
C LEU A 133 -1.63 14.32 -7.62
N ASP A 134 -0.58 14.30 -6.79
CA ASP A 134 0.04 15.49 -6.20
C ASP A 134 0.58 16.48 -7.26
N CYS A 135 0.99 16.00 -8.43
CA CYS A 135 1.31 16.82 -9.60
C CYS A 135 0.09 17.44 -10.29
N GLY A 136 -1.12 17.18 -9.80
CA GLY A 136 -2.38 17.71 -10.33
C GLY A 136 -2.98 16.91 -11.48
N CYS A 137 -2.23 15.98 -12.07
CA CYS A 137 -2.73 15.11 -13.13
C CYS A 137 -3.81 14.16 -12.61
N VAL A 138 -4.72 13.78 -13.50
CA VAL A 138 -5.77 12.78 -13.23
C VAL A 138 -5.52 11.55 -14.08
N LYS A 139 -5.42 10.39 -13.44
CA LYS A 139 -5.26 9.09 -14.09
C LYS A 139 -6.46 8.20 -13.83
N GLU A 140 -6.80 7.41 -14.83
CA GLU A 140 -7.70 6.28 -14.65
C GLU A 140 -6.89 5.03 -14.34
N LEU A 141 -7.23 4.38 -13.24
CA LEU A 141 -6.57 3.20 -12.71
C LEU A 141 -7.54 2.01 -12.80
N LEU A 142 -7.02 0.87 -13.25
CA LEU A 142 -7.78 -0.38 -13.35
C LEU A 142 -7.30 -1.33 -12.25
N ILE A 143 -8.20 -1.68 -11.33
CA ILE A 143 -7.92 -2.55 -10.19
C ILE A 143 -8.84 -3.76 -10.28
N HIS A 144 -8.33 -4.94 -9.90
CA HIS A 144 -9.13 -6.14 -9.81
C HIS A 144 -10.21 -6.00 -8.71
N GLY A 145 -11.48 -6.09 -9.11
CA GLY A 145 -12.62 -5.89 -8.21
C GLY A 145 -12.76 -4.45 -7.69
N ASP A 146 -13.83 -4.20 -6.94
CA ASP A 146 -14.21 -2.90 -6.37
C ASP A 146 -13.89 -2.75 -4.87
N MET A 147 -13.23 -3.76 -4.31
CA MET A 147 -12.96 -3.88 -2.87
C MET A 147 -11.65 -3.22 -2.42
N ARG A 148 -10.73 -2.95 -3.35
CA ARG A 148 -9.42 -2.36 -3.06
C ARG A 148 -9.37 -0.91 -3.51
N SER A 149 -8.92 -0.03 -2.62
CA SER A 149 -8.62 1.36 -2.96
C SER A 149 -7.27 1.46 -3.67
N PRO A 150 -7.13 2.39 -4.65
CA PRO A 150 -5.84 2.78 -5.18
C PRO A 150 -4.84 3.23 -4.09
N LEU A 151 -5.34 3.79 -2.98
CA LEU A 151 -4.53 4.27 -1.86
C LEU A 151 -3.83 3.15 -1.09
N ASP A 152 -4.43 1.95 -1.06
CA ASP A 152 -3.88 0.79 -0.36
C ASP A 152 -3.13 -0.16 -1.31
N THR A 153 -3.07 0.20 -2.60
CA THR A 153 -2.47 -0.64 -3.63
C THR A 153 -0.98 -0.31 -3.76
N VAL A 154 -0.16 -1.34 -3.69
CA VAL A 154 1.25 -1.28 -4.11
C VAL A 154 1.27 -1.53 -5.61
N TRP A 155 1.77 -0.55 -6.35
CA TRP A 155 1.84 -0.62 -7.80
C TRP A 155 3.21 -1.17 -8.21
N PRO A 156 3.25 -2.21 -9.05
CA PRO A 156 4.51 -2.74 -9.53
C PRO A 156 5.24 -1.68 -10.33
N SER A 157 6.55 -1.57 -10.13
CA SER A 157 7.36 -0.65 -10.94
C SER A 157 7.36 -1.07 -12.41
N SER A 158 7.36 -0.09 -13.32
CA SER A 158 7.60 -0.33 -14.75
C SER A 158 9.08 -0.60 -15.08
N GLY A 159 9.96 -0.64 -14.07
CA GLY A 159 11.41 -0.70 -14.24
C GLY A 159 12.07 0.67 -14.42
N LEU A 160 11.28 1.75 -14.31
CA LEU A 160 11.79 3.13 -14.31
C LEU A 160 12.36 3.57 -12.97
N ILE A 161 12.06 2.83 -11.91
CA ILE A 161 12.51 3.08 -10.54
C ILE A 161 13.02 1.78 -9.94
N ASP A 162 13.97 1.89 -9.02
CA ASP A 162 14.43 0.74 -8.25
C ASP A 162 13.43 0.44 -7.12
N GLY A 163 12.74 -0.69 -7.23
CA GLY A 163 11.85 -1.23 -6.20
C GLY A 163 10.39 -0.78 -6.28
N ASP A 164 9.59 -1.26 -5.32
CA ASP A 164 8.15 -1.03 -5.27
C ASP A 164 7.81 0.32 -4.64
N LEU A 165 6.87 1.04 -5.28
CA LEU A 165 6.33 2.27 -4.73
C LEU A 165 5.59 2.03 -3.41
N PRO A 166 5.66 2.98 -2.45
CA PRO A 166 4.77 3.00 -1.31
C PRO A 166 3.29 2.87 -1.73
N PRO A 167 2.43 2.25 -0.89
CA PRO A 167 0.99 2.28 -1.11
C PRO A 167 0.47 3.69 -1.34
N GLY A 168 -0.37 3.85 -2.36
CA GLY A 168 -0.93 5.14 -2.74
C GLY A 168 0.01 6.03 -3.56
N GLU A 169 1.20 5.55 -3.93
CA GLU A 169 2.03 6.15 -4.97
C GLU A 169 1.91 5.37 -6.28
N ILE A 170 1.90 6.09 -7.40
CA ILE A 170 1.92 5.50 -8.74
C ILE A 170 2.97 6.15 -9.61
N GLU A 171 3.45 5.39 -10.58
CA GLU A 171 4.33 5.93 -11.61
C GLU A 171 3.53 6.81 -12.59
N HIS A 172 4.05 8.00 -12.86
CA HIS A 172 3.52 8.91 -13.85
C HIS A 172 4.62 9.80 -14.42
N LEU A 173 4.85 9.68 -15.73
CA LEU A 173 5.67 10.64 -16.47
C LEU A 173 4.86 11.91 -16.78
N HIS A 174 5.35 13.05 -16.28
CA HIS A 174 5.01 14.37 -16.79
C HIS A 174 6.08 14.87 -17.76
N LYS A 175 5.77 15.85 -18.63
CA LYS A 175 6.78 16.45 -19.52
C LYS A 175 7.76 17.36 -18.77
N ASP A 176 7.28 18.02 -17.72
CA ASP A 176 8.04 19.01 -16.94
C ASP A 176 8.59 18.40 -15.63
N MET A 177 9.07 17.15 -15.68
CA MET A 177 9.61 16.51 -14.48
C MET A 177 10.96 17.13 -14.12
N ASN A 178 10.98 17.82 -12.98
CA ASN A 178 12.19 18.33 -12.39
C ASN A 178 12.82 17.29 -11.46
N ASP A 179 14.14 17.27 -11.43
CA ASP A 179 14.86 16.50 -10.43
C ASP A 179 14.49 16.98 -9.04
N SER A 180 14.29 16.03 -8.13
CA SER A 180 13.91 16.32 -6.76
C SER A 180 15.04 15.92 -5.84
N TYR A 181 15.77 16.92 -5.38
CA TYR A 181 16.74 16.74 -4.31
C TYR A 181 16.01 16.67 -2.98
N ARG A 182 16.43 15.73 -2.14
CA ARG A 182 15.83 15.43 -0.85
C ARG A 182 16.93 15.21 0.17
N GLU A 183 16.75 15.78 1.35
CA GLU A 183 17.65 15.55 2.48
C GLU A 183 17.68 14.07 2.85
N ILE A 184 18.84 13.60 3.28
CA ILE A 184 18.99 12.28 3.89
C ILE A 184 18.47 12.38 5.33
N VAL A 185 17.46 11.58 5.66
CA VAL A 185 16.84 11.57 7.00
C VAL A 185 17.23 10.34 7.81
N ASP A 186 17.69 9.27 7.16
CA ASP A 186 18.15 8.06 7.81
C ASP A 186 19.30 7.40 7.04
N TRP A 187 20.23 6.79 7.79
CA TRP A 187 21.38 6.06 7.28
C TRP A 187 21.24 4.60 7.69
N GLY A 188 21.03 3.73 6.72
CA GLY A 188 20.77 2.32 6.89
C GLY A 188 22.00 1.44 6.65
N GLU A 189 21.82 0.42 5.81
CA GLU A 189 22.80 -0.64 5.61
C GLU A 189 24.15 -0.12 5.09
N TYR A 190 25.23 -0.64 5.66
CA TYR A 190 26.60 -0.34 5.29
C TYR A 190 27.23 -1.54 4.59
N ARG A 191 27.87 -1.30 3.44
CA ARG A 191 28.66 -2.31 2.75
C ARG A 191 29.93 -1.71 2.15
N ILE A 192 30.98 -2.52 2.07
CA ILE A 192 32.22 -2.16 1.38
C ILE A 192 32.24 -2.90 0.06
N VAL A 193 32.55 -2.19 -1.02
CA VAL A 193 32.62 -2.77 -2.37
C VAL A 193 33.97 -2.42 -2.99
N ASP A 194 34.67 -3.44 -3.48
CA ASP A 194 35.88 -3.29 -4.27
C ASP A 194 35.51 -3.05 -5.74
N HIS A 195 36.00 -1.95 -6.29
CA HIS A 195 35.85 -1.59 -7.69
C HIS A 195 37.19 -1.77 -8.41
N PRO A 196 37.23 -2.46 -9.56
CA PRO A 196 38.43 -2.54 -10.38
C PRO A 196 38.79 -1.14 -10.90
N ALA A 197 40.00 -1.03 -11.47
CA ALA A 197 40.35 0.16 -12.25
C ALA A 197 39.36 0.34 -13.40
N ASP A 198 38.94 1.59 -13.63
CA ASP A 198 38.05 1.94 -14.72
C ASP A 198 38.78 1.73 -16.08
N PRO A 199 38.07 1.29 -17.13
CA PRO A 199 38.69 1.03 -18.43
C PRO A 199 39.33 2.29 -19.03
N VAL A 200 40.38 2.11 -19.84
CA VAL A 200 41.01 3.22 -20.57
C VAL A 200 40.05 3.77 -21.61
N GLU A 201 39.35 2.89 -22.32
CA GLU A 201 38.33 3.26 -23.30
C GLU A 201 37.06 3.74 -22.60
N PRO A 202 36.43 4.83 -23.08
CA PRO A 202 35.20 5.34 -22.51
C PRO A 202 34.05 4.36 -22.77
N PRO A 203 33.18 4.12 -21.77
CA PRO A 203 31.94 3.38 -21.98
C PRO A 203 30.98 4.13 -22.92
N ASP A 204 30.07 3.39 -23.57
CA ASP A 204 29.18 3.88 -24.63
C ASP A 204 28.40 5.16 -24.28
N TYR A 205 28.06 5.39 -23.02
CA TYR A 205 27.30 6.58 -22.60
C TYR A 205 28.14 7.87 -22.55
N ILE A 206 29.47 7.77 -22.66
CA ILE A 206 30.41 8.90 -22.69
C ILE A 206 31.44 8.76 -23.82
N SER A 207 31.16 7.91 -24.81
CA SER A 207 32.05 7.67 -25.96
C SER A 207 32.34 8.93 -26.77
N ASP A 208 31.38 9.87 -26.78
CA ASP A 208 31.45 11.12 -27.54
C ASP A 208 32.32 12.18 -26.85
N ASP A 209 32.75 11.95 -25.60
CA ASP A 209 33.62 12.85 -24.84
C ASP A 209 34.75 12.07 -24.10
N PRO A 210 35.74 11.55 -24.85
CA PRO A 210 36.84 10.78 -24.29
C PRO A 210 37.74 11.63 -23.37
N GLU A 211 37.80 12.95 -23.55
CA GLU A 211 38.56 13.84 -22.68
C GLU A 211 37.92 13.96 -21.30
N CYS A 212 36.60 14.05 -21.23
CA CYS A 212 35.87 14.01 -19.96
C CYS A 212 36.07 12.67 -19.26
N TRP A 213 35.94 11.55 -19.99
CA TRP A 213 36.24 10.23 -19.42
C TRP A 213 37.64 10.14 -18.83
N ALA A 214 38.66 10.63 -19.55
CA ALA A 214 40.03 10.62 -19.06
C ALA A 214 40.23 11.41 -17.76
N LYS A 215 39.41 12.45 -17.50
CA LYS A 215 39.45 13.27 -16.28
C LYS A 215 38.72 12.65 -15.10
N ILE A 216 37.68 11.86 -15.34
CA ILE A 216 36.82 11.30 -14.28
C ILE A 216 37.10 9.81 -13.97
N ARG A 217 37.74 9.08 -14.89
CA ARG A 217 38.06 7.66 -14.70
C ARG A 217 39.10 7.46 -13.60
N HIS A 218 38.93 6.41 -12.82
CA HIS A 218 39.91 5.97 -11.82
C HIS A 218 40.84 4.92 -12.42
N SER A 219 42.11 5.26 -12.63
CA SER A 219 43.10 4.36 -13.23
C SER A 219 43.57 3.22 -12.31
N GLU A 220 43.25 3.28 -11.03
CA GLU A 220 43.64 2.29 -10.02
C GLU A 220 42.39 1.67 -9.38
N PRO A 221 42.45 0.39 -8.95
CA PRO A 221 41.39 -0.22 -8.16
C PRO A 221 41.12 0.57 -6.88
N ARG A 222 39.85 0.65 -6.48
CA ARG A 222 39.43 1.42 -5.30
C ARG A 222 38.41 0.65 -4.48
N THR A 223 38.51 0.78 -3.18
CA THR A 223 37.52 0.26 -2.24
C THR A 223 36.65 1.42 -1.76
N ILE A 224 35.34 1.30 -1.91
CA ILE A 224 34.38 2.37 -1.56
C ILE A 224 33.36 1.83 -0.55
N ALA A 225 33.05 2.64 0.45
CA ALA A 225 31.94 2.39 1.35
C ALA A 225 30.63 2.88 0.73
N HIS A 226 29.61 2.03 0.75
CA HIS A 226 28.25 2.35 0.32
C HIS A 226 27.31 2.31 1.50
N TRP A 227 26.49 3.33 1.60
CA TRP A 227 25.43 3.45 2.60
C TRP A 227 24.09 3.47 1.90
N GLY A 228 23.20 2.55 2.27
CA GLY A 228 21.78 2.69 1.99
C GLY A 228 21.22 3.85 2.80
N VAL A 229 20.53 4.78 2.17
CA VAL A 229 19.97 5.95 2.84
C VAL A 229 18.48 6.11 2.52
N THR A 230 17.72 6.58 3.50
CA THR A 230 16.32 7.00 3.29
C THR A 230 16.27 8.51 3.17
N LEU A 231 15.66 8.98 2.10
CA LEU A 231 15.48 10.40 1.82
C LEU A 231 14.20 10.93 2.49
N ALA A 232 14.11 12.25 2.67
CA ALA A 232 12.96 12.91 3.30
C ALA A 232 11.61 12.62 2.61
N CYS A 233 11.62 12.19 1.35
CA CYS A 233 10.42 11.74 0.64
C CYS A 233 9.97 10.30 1.00
N GLY A 234 10.80 9.54 1.72
CA GLY A 234 10.59 8.14 2.09
C GLY A 234 11.17 7.13 1.09
N HIS A 235 11.78 7.57 -0.01
CA HIS A 235 12.45 6.69 -0.97
C HIS A 235 13.89 6.40 -0.55
N HIS A 236 14.40 5.26 -1.00
CA HIS A 236 15.73 4.77 -0.67
C HIS A 236 16.69 5.02 -1.84
N THR A 237 17.94 5.30 -1.54
CA THR A 237 19.04 5.36 -2.52
C THR A 237 20.33 4.91 -1.86
N GLU A 238 21.40 4.76 -2.63
CA GLU A 238 22.74 4.48 -2.13
C GLU A 238 23.61 5.73 -2.22
N VAL A 239 24.43 5.97 -1.18
CA VAL A 239 25.44 7.04 -1.14
C VAL A 239 26.80 6.42 -0.95
N SER A 240 27.71 6.76 -1.86
CA SER A 240 29.10 6.31 -1.83
C SER A 240 29.98 7.27 -1.05
N VAL A 241 30.86 6.73 -0.20
CA VAL A 241 31.82 7.47 0.62
C VAL A 241 33.21 6.84 0.44
N GLU A 242 34.19 7.66 0.05
CA GLU A 242 35.58 7.21 -0.18
C GLU A 242 36.30 6.91 1.14
N ASP A 243 36.03 7.67 2.21
CA ASP A 243 36.58 7.40 3.53
C ASP A 243 35.85 6.23 4.20
N LEU A 244 36.50 5.06 4.23
CA LEU A 244 35.98 3.83 4.83
C LEU A 244 35.74 3.95 6.36
N ALA A 245 36.41 4.89 7.03
CA ALA A 245 36.25 5.15 8.46
C ALA A 245 35.09 6.10 8.75
N TRP A 246 34.56 6.80 7.75
CA TRP A 246 33.45 7.72 7.92
C TRP A 246 32.19 6.99 8.40
N ARG A 247 31.46 7.62 9.31
CA ARG A 247 30.16 7.19 9.85
C ARG A 247 29.18 8.36 9.81
N PRO A 248 27.86 8.10 9.76
CA PRO A 248 26.84 9.14 9.81
C PRO A 248 27.01 10.14 10.96
N SER A 249 27.47 9.67 12.11
CA SER A 249 27.75 10.48 13.31
C SER A 249 28.91 11.46 13.16
N ASN A 250 29.82 11.25 12.20
CA ASN A 250 30.87 12.22 11.87
C ASN A 250 30.30 13.45 11.13
N GLY A 251 29.15 13.28 10.48
CA GLY A 251 28.52 14.31 9.65
C GLY A 251 29.27 14.60 8.35
N PRO A 252 28.70 15.44 7.47
CA PRO A 252 29.35 15.86 6.23
C PRO A 252 30.56 16.76 6.48
N VAL A 253 31.62 16.58 5.69
CA VAL A 253 32.83 17.42 5.74
C VAL A 253 32.87 18.35 4.54
N ALA A 254 32.95 19.66 4.78
CA ALA A 254 33.12 20.65 3.72
C ALA A 254 34.49 20.50 3.05
N THR A 255 34.52 20.49 1.72
CA THR A 255 35.73 20.26 0.93
C THR A 255 36.29 21.54 0.30
N LEU A 256 35.49 22.61 0.23
CA LEU A 256 35.91 23.91 -0.28
C LEU A 256 36.22 24.91 0.84
N SER A 257 37.31 25.68 0.65
CA SER A 257 37.59 26.92 1.37
C SER A 257 36.63 28.04 0.95
N ASP A 258 36.50 29.08 1.77
CA ASP A 258 35.59 30.20 1.49
C ASP A 258 35.90 30.92 0.17
N GLU A 259 37.18 31.13 -0.14
CA GLU A 259 37.61 31.73 -1.41
C GLU A 259 37.18 30.88 -2.62
N LYS A 260 37.36 29.55 -2.55
CA LYS A 260 36.91 28.63 -3.60
C LYS A 260 35.39 28.61 -3.73
N ARG A 261 34.65 28.74 -2.63
CA ARG A 261 33.16 28.83 -2.66
C ARG A 261 32.73 30.06 -3.44
N GLN A 262 33.33 31.23 -3.16
CA GLN A 262 33.02 32.47 -3.88
C GLN A 262 33.30 32.36 -5.37
N LEU A 263 34.46 31.80 -5.74
CA LEU A 263 34.83 31.58 -7.14
C LEU A 263 33.84 30.65 -7.85
N ARG A 264 33.45 29.53 -7.23
CA ARG A 264 32.47 28.59 -7.80
C ARG A 264 31.06 29.19 -7.92
N LEU A 265 30.64 30.03 -6.98
CA LEU A 265 29.36 30.75 -7.09
C LEU A 265 29.39 31.73 -8.26
N ALA A 266 30.49 32.46 -8.43
CA ALA A 266 30.66 33.37 -9.56
C ALA A 266 30.62 32.63 -10.91
N GLU A 267 31.26 31.46 -11.02
CA GLU A 267 31.17 30.59 -12.21
C GLU A 267 29.74 30.10 -12.46
N LEU A 268 29.01 29.71 -11.40
CA LEU A 268 27.63 29.23 -11.51
C LEU A 268 26.66 30.33 -11.96
N ASP A 269 26.92 31.57 -11.55
CA ASP A 269 26.11 32.74 -11.88
C ASP A 269 26.44 33.35 -13.26
N GLN A 270 27.43 32.81 -14.01
CA GLN A 270 27.71 33.25 -15.38
C GLN A 270 26.51 32.98 -16.31
N PRO A 271 26.17 33.89 -17.24
CA PRO A 271 25.05 33.73 -18.15
C PRO A 271 25.09 32.44 -18.97
N GLU A 272 26.27 32.02 -19.42
CA GLU A 272 26.50 30.80 -20.19
C GLU A 272 26.15 29.56 -19.35
N THR A 273 26.55 29.55 -18.08
CA THR A 273 26.23 28.49 -17.13
C THR A 273 24.74 28.49 -16.79
N GLN A 274 24.14 29.64 -16.53
CA GLN A 274 22.69 29.75 -16.28
C GLN A 274 21.86 29.27 -17.47
N LYS A 275 22.30 29.57 -18.70
CA LYS A 275 21.69 29.08 -19.93
C LYS A 275 21.85 27.56 -20.07
N ALA A 276 22.98 26.99 -19.68
CA ALA A 276 23.15 25.53 -19.66
C ALA A 276 22.20 24.84 -18.66
N PHE A 277 21.77 25.54 -17.60
CA PHE A 277 20.74 25.07 -16.66
C PHE A 277 19.31 25.50 -17.04
N GLU A 278 19.09 26.06 -18.23
CA GLU A 278 17.75 26.42 -18.70
C GLU A 278 16.88 25.15 -18.81
N GLY A 279 15.82 25.07 -17.99
CA GLY A 279 15.01 23.85 -17.85
C GLY A 279 15.45 22.88 -16.73
N MET A 280 16.58 23.13 -16.05
CA MET A 280 17.11 22.31 -14.95
C MET A 280 17.24 23.10 -13.63
N ARG A 281 16.27 23.97 -13.35
CA ARG A 281 16.32 24.87 -12.18
C ARG A 281 16.57 24.15 -10.85
N ALA A 282 15.98 22.99 -10.64
CA ALA A 282 16.19 22.23 -9.41
C ALA A 282 17.65 21.75 -9.23
N VAL A 283 18.34 21.44 -10.34
CA VAL A 283 19.77 21.07 -10.33
C VAL A 283 20.62 22.30 -10.03
N TYR A 284 20.30 23.44 -10.65
CA TYR A 284 20.97 24.71 -10.37
C TYR A 284 20.83 25.11 -8.89
N ASP A 285 19.60 25.08 -8.35
CA ASP A 285 19.33 25.43 -6.95
C ASP A 285 20.05 24.49 -5.98
N HIS A 286 20.09 23.19 -6.29
CA HIS A 286 20.87 22.21 -5.54
C HIS A 286 22.37 22.53 -5.57
N MET A 287 22.95 22.72 -6.76
CA MET A 287 24.36 23.02 -6.91
C MET A 287 24.75 24.28 -6.14
N LYS A 288 23.91 25.33 -6.20
CA LYS A 288 24.10 26.56 -5.44
C LYS A 288 24.14 26.30 -3.93
N ARG A 289 23.21 25.50 -3.40
CA ARG A 289 23.22 25.09 -1.98
C ARG A 289 24.47 24.29 -1.62
N MET A 290 24.88 23.35 -2.47
CA MET A 290 26.09 22.55 -2.23
C MET A 290 27.34 23.42 -2.22
N ILE A 291 27.49 24.36 -3.15
CA ILE A 291 28.64 25.29 -3.18
C ILE A 291 28.65 26.18 -1.93
N LEU A 292 27.49 26.74 -1.54
CA LEU A 292 27.37 27.54 -0.32
C LEU A 292 27.76 26.75 0.94
N ALA A 293 27.41 25.46 0.99
CA ALA A 293 27.80 24.54 2.06
C ALA A 293 29.27 24.03 1.95
N GLY A 294 30.01 24.45 0.92
CA GLY A 294 31.40 24.06 0.70
C GLY A 294 31.59 22.68 0.07
N LEU A 295 30.65 22.23 -0.76
CA LEU A 295 30.58 20.89 -1.38
C LEU A 295 30.81 19.79 -0.33
N PRO A 296 29.89 19.66 0.64
CA PRO A 296 30.02 18.67 1.70
C PRO A 296 30.09 17.25 1.14
N LYS A 297 31.01 16.44 1.67
CA LYS A 297 31.10 14.99 1.38
C LYS A 297 30.89 14.17 2.67
N PRO A 298 29.96 13.20 2.68
CA PRO A 298 28.90 12.99 1.68
C PRO A 298 27.93 14.17 1.59
N ALA A 299 27.28 14.36 0.45
CA ALA A 299 26.30 15.43 0.29
C ALA A 299 25.04 15.16 1.14
N PRO A 300 24.53 16.15 1.90
CA PRO A 300 23.40 15.97 2.82
C PRO A 300 22.05 15.82 2.11
N GLU A 301 21.96 16.22 0.84
CA GLU A 301 20.81 15.98 -0.02
C GLU A 301 21.22 15.14 -1.23
N GLN A 302 20.33 14.26 -1.67
CA GLN A 302 20.53 13.40 -2.83
C GLN A 302 19.39 13.60 -3.82
N ARG A 303 19.70 13.40 -5.10
CA ARG A 303 18.66 13.31 -6.13
C ARG A 303 17.87 12.03 -5.89
N CYS A 304 16.56 12.18 -5.68
CA CYS A 304 15.67 11.03 -5.62
C CYS A 304 15.29 10.59 -7.05
N GLY A 305 15.84 9.47 -7.50
CA GLY A 305 15.48 8.87 -8.80
C GLY A 305 14.00 8.47 -8.87
N THR A 306 13.42 8.07 -7.74
CA THR A 306 12.03 7.60 -7.65
C THR A 306 11.01 8.74 -7.71
N CYS A 307 11.21 9.85 -6.99
CA CYS A 307 10.29 11.00 -6.99
C CYS A 307 10.11 11.65 -8.38
N ARG A 308 11.02 11.40 -9.32
CA ARG A 308 10.88 11.81 -10.72
C ARG A 308 9.79 11.04 -11.46
N TYR A 309 9.30 9.94 -10.92
CA TYR A 309 8.26 9.13 -11.55
C TYR A 309 7.11 8.83 -10.57
N ALA A 310 7.39 8.80 -9.28
CA ALA A 310 6.45 8.47 -8.22
C ALA A 310 5.62 9.68 -7.79
N HIS A 311 4.31 9.54 -7.90
CA HIS A 311 3.35 10.57 -7.51
C HIS A 311 2.32 10.02 -6.53
N LYS A 312 2.07 10.75 -5.44
CA LYS A 312 1.06 10.39 -4.45
C LYS A 312 -0.33 10.62 -5.00
N ILE A 313 -1.21 9.66 -4.79
CA ILE A 313 -2.64 9.80 -5.01
C ILE A 313 -3.21 10.70 -3.91
N VAL A 314 -3.63 11.90 -4.27
CA VAL A 314 -4.20 12.88 -3.32
C VAL A 314 -5.71 12.75 -3.18
N SER A 315 -6.37 12.20 -4.20
CA SER A 315 -7.79 11.82 -4.14
C SER A 315 -8.10 10.76 -5.19
N CYS A 316 -9.12 9.92 -4.97
CA CYS A 316 -9.51 8.92 -5.96
C CYS A 316 -11.00 8.56 -5.90
N GLU A 317 -11.74 8.75 -6.99
CA GLU A 317 -13.17 8.45 -7.07
C GLU A 317 -13.46 7.16 -7.86
N PRO A 318 -14.47 6.35 -7.48
CA PRO A 318 -14.87 5.16 -8.22
C PRO A 318 -15.55 5.58 -9.53
N ASN A 319 -15.24 4.86 -10.60
CA ASN A 319 -15.74 5.14 -11.96
C ASN A 319 -16.42 3.91 -12.61
N GLY A 320 -16.83 2.94 -11.78
CA GLY A 320 -17.60 1.77 -12.18
C GLY A 320 -16.77 0.63 -12.80
N TRP A 321 -17.43 -0.46 -13.15
CA TRP A 321 -16.80 -1.60 -13.82
C TRP A 321 -16.36 -1.25 -15.26
N LEU A 322 -15.24 -1.82 -15.70
CA LEU A 322 -14.71 -1.61 -17.05
C LEU A 322 -15.63 -2.15 -18.13
N VAL A 323 -16.18 -3.35 -17.90
CA VAL A 323 -17.31 -3.88 -18.65
C VAL A 323 -18.54 -3.74 -17.74
N PRO A 324 -19.45 -2.80 -18.01
CA PRO A 324 -20.67 -2.67 -17.24
C PRO A 324 -21.45 -3.99 -17.31
N SER A 325 -21.81 -4.55 -16.16
CA SER A 325 -22.73 -5.69 -16.12
C SER A 325 -24.05 -5.30 -16.76
N ALA A 326 -24.65 -6.20 -17.54
CA ALA A 326 -26.07 -6.05 -17.85
C ALA A 326 -26.83 -5.89 -16.52
N PRO A 327 -27.74 -4.91 -16.40
CA PRO A 327 -28.47 -4.72 -15.15
C PRO A 327 -29.16 -6.02 -14.81
N VAL A 328 -28.73 -6.66 -13.72
CA VAL A 328 -29.44 -7.80 -13.16
C VAL A 328 -30.83 -7.24 -12.88
N LYS A 329 -31.84 -7.70 -13.65
CA LYS A 329 -33.23 -7.37 -13.38
C LYS A 329 -33.42 -7.72 -11.92
N LYS A 330 -33.54 -6.69 -11.06
CA LYS A 330 -33.87 -6.89 -9.64
C LYS A 330 -35.02 -7.89 -9.66
N PRO A 331 -34.90 -9.08 -9.02
CA PRO A 331 -36.06 -9.92 -8.89
C PRO A 331 -37.12 -9.02 -8.28
N LYS A 332 -38.23 -8.79 -9.03
CA LYS A 332 -39.36 -7.99 -8.53
C LYS A 332 -39.62 -8.55 -7.15
N ALA A 333 -39.43 -7.72 -6.12
CA ALA A 333 -39.73 -8.12 -4.76
C ALA A 333 -41.19 -8.59 -4.80
N ARG A 334 -41.39 -9.91 -4.79
CA ARG A 334 -42.72 -10.49 -4.69
C ARG A 334 -43.14 -10.08 -3.30
N THR A 335 -44.07 -9.13 -3.21
CA THR A 335 -44.69 -8.76 -1.95
C THR A 335 -45.08 -10.07 -1.27
N PRO A 336 -44.50 -10.41 -0.11
CA PRO A 336 -44.75 -11.70 0.50
C PRO A 336 -46.26 -11.81 0.71
N SER A 337 -46.84 -12.90 0.24
CA SER A 337 -48.29 -13.08 0.34
C SER A 337 -48.70 -13.02 1.83
N ARG A 338 -49.91 -12.56 2.11
CA ARG A 338 -50.45 -12.52 3.48
C ARG A 338 -50.27 -13.87 4.21
N ALA A 339 -50.47 -14.97 3.50
CA ALA A 339 -50.24 -16.33 4.02
C ALA A 339 -48.78 -16.60 4.40
N THR A 340 -47.83 -16.08 3.63
CA THR A 340 -46.39 -16.21 3.93
C THR A 340 -45.98 -15.38 5.15
N LEU A 341 -46.54 -14.18 5.32
CA LEU A 341 -46.31 -13.35 6.50
C LEU A 341 -46.96 -13.95 7.75
N GLN A 342 -48.16 -14.49 7.62
CA GLN A 342 -48.88 -15.15 8.71
C GLN A 342 -48.15 -16.41 9.20
N LYS A 343 -47.66 -17.24 8.27
CA LYS A 343 -46.81 -18.39 8.63
C LYS A 343 -45.53 -17.96 9.36
N LYS A 344 -44.86 -16.89 8.88
CA LYS A 344 -43.67 -16.35 9.55
C LYS A 344 -43.98 -15.80 10.95
N LEU A 345 -45.16 -15.22 11.14
CA LEU A 345 -45.62 -14.76 12.45
C LEU A 345 -45.82 -15.95 13.39
N GLU A 346 -46.52 -17.00 12.95
CA GLU A 346 -46.75 -18.22 13.73
C GLU A 346 -45.43 -18.93 14.09
N ASP A 347 -44.50 -19.03 13.13
CA ASP A 347 -43.16 -19.60 13.37
C ASP A 347 -42.37 -18.77 14.41
N ALA A 348 -42.45 -17.44 14.33
CA ALA A 348 -41.79 -16.54 15.27
C ALA A 348 -42.41 -16.59 16.68
N GLU A 349 -43.74 -16.68 16.77
CA GLU A 349 -44.46 -16.84 18.04
C GLU A 349 -44.15 -18.18 18.70
N THR A 350 -44.05 -19.25 17.90
CA THR A 350 -43.63 -20.58 18.38
C THR A 350 -42.19 -20.56 18.89
N ALA A 351 -41.28 -19.93 18.14
CA ALA A 351 -39.89 -19.78 18.57
C ALA A 351 -39.78 -18.96 19.87
N ALA A 352 -40.54 -17.86 19.98
CA ALA A 352 -40.58 -17.04 21.19
C ALA A 352 -41.13 -17.82 22.40
N SER A 353 -42.17 -18.64 22.19
CA SER A 353 -42.72 -19.52 23.24
C SER A 353 -41.69 -20.54 23.72
N ASN A 354 -40.96 -21.18 22.80
CA ASN A 354 -39.90 -22.13 23.13
C ASN A 354 -38.75 -21.47 23.92
N LEU A 355 -38.32 -20.27 23.50
CA LEU A 355 -37.28 -19.52 24.23
C LEU A 355 -37.73 -19.14 25.65
N ARG A 356 -39.00 -18.73 25.84
CA ARG A 356 -39.55 -18.46 27.17
C ARG A 356 -39.56 -19.71 28.07
N LYS A 357 -39.85 -20.89 27.51
CA LYS A 357 -39.78 -22.16 28.26
C LYS A 357 -38.35 -22.49 28.68
N GLN A 358 -37.38 -22.32 27.78
CA GLN A 358 -35.96 -22.54 28.08
C GLN A 358 -35.47 -21.59 29.18
N LEU A 359 -35.87 -20.32 29.14
CA LEU A 359 -35.54 -19.37 30.20
C LEU A 359 -36.14 -19.79 31.55
N ALA A 360 -37.41 -20.18 31.58
CA ALA A 360 -38.06 -20.64 32.81
C ALA A 360 -37.49 -21.97 33.36
N GLU A 361 -36.84 -22.77 32.52
CA GLU A 361 -36.12 -23.98 32.94
C GLU A 361 -34.77 -23.61 33.56
N LEU A 362 -34.01 -22.73 32.91
CA LEU A 362 -32.75 -22.20 33.44
C LEU A 362 -32.94 -21.46 34.78
N ASP A 363 -34.01 -20.68 34.93
CA ASP A 363 -34.31 -19.97 36.18
C ASP A 363 -34.65 -20.93 37.34
N ARG A 364 -35.32 -22.06 37.03
CA ARG A 364 -35.61 -23.12 38.01
C ARG A 364 -34.33 -23.85 38.42
N ASP A 365 -33.48 -24.16 37.46
CA ASP A 365 -32.18 -24.81 37.74
C ASP A 365 -31.27 -23.90 38.56
N HIS A 366 -31.24 -22.60 38.25
CA HIS A 366 -30.52 -21.61 39.06
C HIS A 366 -31.07 -21.51 40.49
N SER A 367 -32.40 -21.50 40.66
CA SER A 367 -33.04 -21.45 41.98
C SER A 367 -32.77 -22.72 42.81
N ALA A 368 -32.73 -23.89 42.16
CA ALA A 368 -32.40 -25.17 42.79
C ALA A 368 -30.90 -25.26 43.18
N GLN A 369 -30.01 -24.72 42.36
CA GLN A 369 -28.59 -24.61 42.69
C GLN A 369 -28.36 -23.62 43.83
N GLN A 370 -29.11 -22.52 43.89
CA GLN A 370 -28.97 -21.53 44.96
C GLN A 370 -29.48 -22.06 46.30
N THR A 371 -30.56 -22.84 46.31
CA THR A 371 -31.08 -23.49 47.52
C THR A 371 -30.15 -24.60 48.03
N THR A 372 -29.57 -25.40 47.14
CA THR A 372 -28.56 -26.40 47.53
C THR A 372 -27.32 -25.76 48.12
N VAL A 373 -26.74 -24.73 47.48
CA VAL A 373 -25.57 -23.99 48.01
C VAL A 373 -25.87 -23.34 49.37
N SER A 374 -27.09 -22.84 49.56
CA SER A 374 -27.53 -22.26 50.85
C SER A 374 -27.60 -23.31 51.95
N ALA A 375 -28.15 -24.49 51.64
CA ALA A 375 -28.23 -25.62 52.57
C ALA A 375 -26.84 -26.14 52.96
N THR A 376 -25.92 -26.30 51.99
CA THR A 376 -24.55 -26.75 52.27
C THR A 376 -23.79 -25.73 53.13
N ARG A 377 -24.01 -24.43 52.91
CA ARG A 377 -23.40 -23.37 53.72
C ARG A 377 -23.92 -23.36 55.16
N GLN A 378 -25.19 -23.71 55.38
CA GLN A 378 -25.80 -23.80 56.70
C GLN A 378 -25.33 -25.05 57.47
N GLU A 379 -25.11 -26.17 56.77
CA GLU A 379 -24.50 -27.38 57.34
C GLU A 379 -23.02 -27.15 57.72
N LEU A 380 -22.24 -26.46 56.89
CA LEU A 380 -20.85 -26.10 57.20
C LEU A 380 -20.75 -25.12 58.39
N SER A 381 -21.69 -24.18 58.50
CA SER A 381 -21.78 -23.25 59.64
C SER A 381 -22.11 -23.96 60.96
N SER A 382 -22.98 -24.98 60.91
CA SER A 382 -23.35 -25.77 62.08
C SER A 382 -22.30 -26.81 62.47
N ALA A 383 -21.50 -27.31 61.52
CA ALA A 383 -20.30 -28.10 61.80
C ALA A 383 -19.20 -27.26 62.48
N ALA A 384 -18.94 -26.04 61.99
CA ALA A 384 -17.95 -25.13 62.59
C ALA A 384 -18.32 -24.66 64.02
N SER A 385 -19.62 -24.66 64.37
CA SER A 385 -20.06 -24.35 65.75
C SER A 385 -19.93 -25.53 66.72
N ARG A 386 -19.70 -26.75 66.23
CA ARG A 386 -19.49 -27.95 67.07
C ARG A 386 -18.04 -28.12 67.52
N ASP A 387 -17.07 -27.55 66.81
CA ASP A 387 -15.63 -27.65 67.14
C ASP A 387 -15.11 -26.55 68.09
N VAL A 388 -15.99 -25.71 68.67
CA VAL A 388 -15.60 -24.63 69.61
C VAL A 388 -15.93 -24.98 71.08
N LEU A 389 -16.32 -26.22 71.36
CA LEU A 389 -16.56 -26.73 72.72
C LEU A 389 -15.63 -27.90 73.08
N ASP A 390 -14.34 -27.78 72.77
CA ASP A 390 -13.33 -28.66 73.37
C ASP A 390 -11.97 -27.94 73.45
N ASP A 391 -11.94 -26.82 74.16
CA ASP A 391 -10.68 -26.27 74.69
C ASP A 391 -10.97 -25.44 75.96
N ARG A 392 -10.97 -26.14 77.11
CA ARG A 392 -10.74 -25.53 78.41
C ARG A 392 -9.39 -26.06 78.95
N PRO A 393 -8.43 -25.17 79.27
CA PRO A 393 -7.11 -25.55 79.75
C PRO A 393 -7.11 -25.89 81.25
N ILE A 394 -6.09 -26.64 81.67
CA ILE A 394 -5.65 -26.80 83.07
C ILE A 394 -4.88 -25.54 83.50
#